data_AF-A0A1B7LIJ5-F1
#
_entry.id   AF-A0A1B7LIJ5-F1
#
_cell.length_a   1.000
_cell.length_b   1.000
_cell.length_c   1.000
_cell.angle_alpha   90.00
_cell.angle_beta   90.00
_cell.angle_gamma   90.00
#
_symmetry.space_group_name_H-M   'P 1'
#
loop_
_entity.id
_entity.type
_entity.pdbx_description
1 polymer ?
#
loop_
_entity_poly.entity_id
_entity_poly.type
_entity_poly.pdbx_seq_one_letter_code
_entity_poly.pdbx_strand_id
1 'polypeptide(L)'
;MIRLKEQKPSFEQFLNGLLETARERVPACDAATPWLSTGDGAVRAAILDEFKRRVEKQYGTELVVEPDLISLDRPLESIAVQLYHVFSTVHLMERINAKIRSRLH
;
A
#
# COMPACT_ATOMS: atom_id res chain seq x y z
N MET A 1 -8.11 5.67 25.46
CA MET A 1 -7.73 5.73 24.03
C MET A 1 -7.95 4.34 23.45
N ILE A 2 -9.06 4.13 22.74
CA ILE A 2 -9.41 2.81 22.20
C ILE A 2 -8.53 2.60 20.96
N ARG A 3 -7.53 1.71 21.03
CA ARG A 3 -6.84 1.21 19.83
C ARG A 3 -7.88 0.40 19.05
N LEU A 4 -8.49 1.01 18.04
CA LEU A 4 -9.30 0.28 17.06
C LEU A 4 -8.41 -0.82 16.49
N LYS A 5 -8.86 -2.06 16.64
CA LYS A 5 -8.13 -3.28 16.27
C LYS A 5 -7.54 -3.15 14.86
N GLU A 6 -6.21 -3.27 14.76
CA GLU A 6 -5.37 -3.31 13.55
C GLU A 6 -5.74 -4.50 12.66
N GLN A 7 -6.94 -4.51 12.08
CA GLN A 7 -7.30 -5.50 11.07
C GLN A 7 -6.68 -5.10 9.75
N LYS A 8 -5.98 -6.07 9.14
CA LYS A 8 -5.50 -5.99 7.76
C LYS A 8 -6.64 -5.49 6.86
N PRO A 9 -6.40 -4.50 5.97
CA PRO A 9 -7.42 -4.09 5.00
C PRO A 9 -7.81 -5.24 4.09
N SER A 10 -9.02 -5.18 3.53
CA SER A 10 -9.35 -5.95 2.33
C SER A 10 -8.55 -5.41 1.14
N PHE A 11 -8.44 -6.22 0.07
CA PHE A 11 -7.80 -5.75 -1.15
C PHE A 11 -8.51 -4.51 -1.73
N GLU A 12 -9.85 -4.51 -1.71
CA GLU A 12 -10.65 -3.39 -2.19
C GLU A 12 -10.37 -2.09 -1.43
N GLN A 13 -10.28 -2.14 -0.10
CA GLN A 13 -9.91 -0.97 0.71
C GLN A 13 -8.51 -0.46 0.37
N PHE A 14 -7.57 -1.38 0.16
CA PHE A 14 -6.19 -1.05 -0.19
C PHE A 14 -6.09 -0.41 -1.58
N LEU A 15 -6.78 -1.00 -2.58
CA LEU A 15 -6.87 -0.47 -3.94
C LEU A 15 -7.52 0.91 -3.95
N ASN A 16 -8.63 1.09 -3.24
CA ASN A 16 -9.30 2.39 -3.16
C ASN A 16 -8.39 3.45 -2.53
N GLY A 17 -7.64 3.11 -1.48
CA GLY A 17 -6.66 4.03 -0.88
C GLY A 17 -5.54 4.43 -1.84
N LEU A 18 -5.05 3.49 -2.67
CA LEU A 18 -4.05 3.80 -3.70
C LEU A 18 -4.64 4.71 -4.78
N LEU A 19 -5.86 4.41 -5.25
CA LEU A 19 -6.57 5.21 -6.24
C LEU A 19 -6.86 6.63 -5.74
N GLU A 20 -7.31 6.79 -4.51
CA GLU A 20 -7.50 8.10 -3.87
C GLU A 20 -6.19 8.89 -3.85
N THR A 21 -5.09 8.25 -3.44
CA THR A 21 -3.76 8.88 -3.39
C THR A 21 -3.26 9.27 -4.80
N ALA A 22 -3.54 8.46 -5.80
CA ALA A 22 -3.20 8.75 -7.19
C ALA A 22 -4.04 9.91 -7.75
N ARG A 23 -5.35 9.95 -7.46
CA ARG A 23 -6.28 11.00 -7.93
C ARG A 23 -5.98 12.37 -7.38
N GLU A 24 -5.33 12.48 -6.22
CA GLU A 24 -4.83 13.75 -5.69
C GLU A 24 -3.82 14.44 -6.61
N ARG A 25 -3.14 13.66 -7.48
CA ARG A 25 -2.13 14.15 -8.42
C ARG A 25 -2.56 14.00 -9.88
N VAL A 26 -3.31 12.95 -10.19
CA VAL A 26 -3.80 12.61 -11.53
C VAL A 26 -5.31 12.31 -11.44
N PRO A 27 -6.19 13.32 -11.47
CA PRO A 27 -7.62 13.15 -11.16
C PRO A 27 -8.37 12.12 -12.00
N ALA A 28 -7.91 11.88 -13.24
CA ALA A 28 -8.55 10.99 -14.19
C ALA A 28 -8.12 9.50 -14.07
N CYS A 29 -7.34 9.12 -13.05
CA CYS A 29 -6.90 7.74 -12.90
C CYS A 29 -7.95 6.81 -12.27
N ASP A 30 -8.00 5.59 -12.78
CA ASP A 30 -8.80 4.47 -12.28
C ASP A 30 -7.95 3.19 -12.18
N ALA A 31 -8.59 2.08 -11.80
CA ALA A 31 -7.90 0.79 -11.62
C ALA A 31 -7.26 0.26 -12.92
N ALA A 32 -7.89 0.54 -14.06
CA ALA A 32 -7.44 0.09 -15.38
C ALA A 32 -6.38 1.01 -16.00
N THR A 33 -6.19 2.21 -15.44
CA THR A 33 -5.22 3.20 -15.93
C THR A 33 -3.82 2.60 -15.95
N PRO A 34 -3.11 2.64 -17.09
CA PRO A 34 -1.72 2.23 -17.16
C PRO A 34 -0.88 3.00 -16.15
N TRP A 35 -0.09 2.32 -15.34
CA TRP A 35 0.70 2.97 -14.31
C TRP A 35 1.66 4.00 -14.89
N LEU A 36 2.30 3.67 -16.03
CA LEU A 36 3.21 4.58 -16.72
C LEU A 36 2.55 5.84 -17.29
N SER A 37 1.22 5.87 -17.46
CA SER A 37 0.50 7.10 -17.82
C SER A 37 0.12 7.96 -16.61
N THR A 38 0.36 7.47 -15.39
CA THR A 38 0.08 8.19 -14.13
C THR A 38 1.20 9.19 -13.80
N GLY A 39 1.38 10.19 -14.68
CA GLY A 39 2.43 11.20 -14.56
C GLY A 39 3.82 10.69 -14.93
N ASP A 40 4.87 11.42 -14.54
CA ASP A 40 6.25 10.99 -14.71
C ASP A 40 6.74 10.11 -13.54
N GLY A 41 8.01 9.68 -13.57
CA GLY A 41 8.57 8.85 -12.51
C GLY A 41 8.54 9.51 -11.12
N ALA A 42 8.67 10.84 -11.05
CA ALA A 42 8.63 11.58 -9.78
C ALA A 42 7.21 11.64 -9.22
N VAL A 43 6.21 11.83 -10.07
CA VAL A 43 4.78 11.75 -9.68
C VAL A 43 4.46 10.36 -9.13
N ARG A 44 4.87 9.30 -9.84
CA ARG A 44 4.66 7.92 -9.41
C ARG A 44 5.33 7.60 -8.08
N ALA A 45 6.58 8.04 -7.89
CA ALA A 45 7.28 7.92 -6.62
C ALA A 45 6.52 8.63 -5.49
N ALA A 46 6.07 9.87 -5.72
CA ALA A 46 5.32 10.65 -4.74
C ALA A 46 3.96 10.03 -4.37
N ILE A 47 3.30 9.34 -5.31
CA ILE A 47 2.08 8.57 -5.05
C ILE A 47 2.39 7.40 -4.11
N LEU A 48 3.43 6.61 -4.42
CA LEU A 48 3.81 5.44 -3.63
C LEU A 48 4.25 5.83 -2.22
N ASP A 49 5.04 6.90 -2.08
CA ASP A 49 5.50 7.41 -0.78
C ASP A 49 4.35 7.91 0.08
N GLU A 50 3.42 8.67 -0.49
CA GLU A 50 2.26 9.17 0.24
C GLU A 50 1.32 8.01 0.63
N PHE A 51 1.10 7.06 -0.27
CA PHE A 51 0.27 5.89 0.00
C PHE A 51 0.89 5.02 1.10
N LYS A 52 2.20 4.77 1.05
CA LYS A 52 2.98 4.11 2.10
C LYS A 52 2.74 4.77 3.45
N ARG A 53 2.96 6.08 3.54
CA ARG A 53 2.78 6.85 4.78
C ARG A 53 1.36 6.69 5.36
N ARG A 54 0.32 6.69 4.51
CA ARG A 54 -1.08 6.51 4.93
C ARG A 54 -1.33 5.11 5.47
N VAL A 55 -0.91 4.09 4.73
CA VAL A 55 -1.07 2.68 5.11
C VAL A 55 -0.36 2.39 6.43
N GLU A 56 0.89 2.83 6.58
CA GLU A 56 1.68 2.61 7.81
C GLU A 56 1.04 3.30 9.01
N LYS A 57 0.59 4.54 8.84
CA LYS A 57 -0.10 5.30 9.89
C LYS A 57 -1.43 4.63 10.28
N GLN A 58 -2.16 4.08 9.32
CA GLN A 58 -3.50 3.52 9.55
C GLN A 58 -3.47 2.11 10.13
N TYR A 59 -2.54 1.27 9.68
CA TYR A 59 -2.52 -0.16 10.02
C TYR A 59 -1.35 -0.57 10.93
N GLY A 60 -0.39 0.32 11.17
CA GLY A 60 0.74 0.06 12.08
C GLY A 60 1.76 -0.96 11.54
N THR A 61 1.69 -1.27 10.25
CA THR A 61 2.58 -2.22 9.56
C THR A 61 3.34 -1.50 8.47
N GLU A 62 4.65 -1.75 8.39
CA GLU A 62 5.52 -1.20 7.33
C GLU A 62 5.07 -1.66 5.94
N LEU A 63 4.98 -0.72 4.99
CA LEU A 63 4.79 -1.03 3.57
C LEU A 63 6.14 -0.95 2.85
N VAL A 64 6.64 -2.10 2.43
CA VAL A 64 7.84 -2.19 1.59
C VAL A 64 7.45 -1.94 0.14
N VAL A 65 8.05 -0.91 -0.47
CA VAL A 65 7.85 -0.54 -1.87
C VAL A 65 9.15 -0.85 -2.62
N GLU A 66 9.07 -1.77 -3.58
CA GLU A 66 10.19 -2.14 -4.44
C GLU A 66 10.51 -1.00 -5.45
N PRO A 67 11.78 -0.67 -5.71
CA PRO A 67 12.14 0.46 -6.58
C PRO A 67 11.64 0.35 -8.03
N ASP A 68 11.52 -0.87 -8.55
CA ASP A 68 11.10 -1.16 -9.91
C ASP A 68 9.61 -0.87 -10.16
N LEU A 69 8.77 -0.85 -9.10
CA LEU A 69 7.34 -0.50 -9.16
C LEU A 69 7.09 0.82 -9.90
N ILE A 70 7.99 1.81 -9.79
CA ILE A 70 7.87 3.11 -10.47
C ILE A 70 7.89 2.96 -12.00
N SER A 71 8.52 1.92 -12.52
CA SER A 71 8.74 1.69 -13.95
C SER A 71 7.92 0.55 -14.55
N LEU A 72 7.05 -0.10 -13.77
CA LEU A 72 6.26 -1.22 -14.26
C LEU A 72 5.20 -0.76 -15.26
N ASP A 73 5.22 -1.36 -16.45
CA ASP A 73 4.19 -1.17 -17.48
C ASP A 73 3.00 -2.11 -17.26
N ARG A 74 2.17 -1.76 -16.27
CA ARG A 74 0.96 -2.52 -15.89
C ARG A 74 -0.15 -1.58 -15.43
N PRO A 75 -1.42 -2.02 -15.41
CA PRO A 75 -2.50 -1.24 -14.81
C PRO A 75 -2.25 -0.96 -13.32
N LEU A 76 -2.80 0.14 -12.83
CA LEU A 76 -2.68 0.56 -11.43
C LEU A 76 -3.24 -0.49 -10.44
N GLU A 77 -4.26 -1.25 -10.82
CA GLU A 77 -4.73 -2.40 -10.04
C GLU A 77 -3.64 -3.46 -9.84
N SER A 78 -2.84 -3.74 -10.86
CA SER A 78 -1.74 -4.71 -10.75
C SER A 78 -0.65 -4.23 -9.80
N ILE A 79 -0.40 -2.91 -9.76
CA ILE A 79 0.49 -2.28 -8.77
C ILE A 79 -0.08 -2.49 -7.37
N ALA A 80 -1.38 -2.29 -7.18
CA ALA A 80 -2.06 -2.54 -5.91
C ALA A 80 -1.96 -4.01 -5.48
N VAL A 81 -2.10 -4.97 -6.40
CA VAL A 81 -1.97 -6.40 -6.10
C VAL A 81 -0.58 -6.72 -5.55
N GLN A 82 0.47 -6.23 -6.20
CA GLN A 82 1.85 -6.47 -5.76
C GLN A 82 2.11 -5.85 -4.38
N LEU A 83 1.74 -4.58 -4.19
CA LEU A 83 1.86 -3.90 -2.89
C LEU A 83 1.05 -4.61 -1.78
N TYR A 84 -0.18 -5.03 -2.08
CA TYR A 84 -1.05 -5.69 -1.11
C TYR A 84 -0.54 -7.08 -0.71
N HIS A 85 0.07 -7.81 -1.64
CA HIS A 85 0.75 -9.06 -1.32
C HIS A 85 1.90 -8.80 -0.34
N VAL A 86 2.80 -7.87 -0.65
CA VAL A 86 3.95 -7.54 0.21
C VAL A 86 3.47 -7.10 1.59
N PHE A 87 2.51 -6.17 1.65
CA PHE A 87 1.89 -5.73 2.89
C PHE A 87 1.29 -6.89 3.71
N SER A 88 0.56 -7.80 3.04
CA SER A 88 -0.08 -8.93 3.72
C SER A 88 0.94 -9.88 4.35
N THR A 89 2.06 -10.11 3.68
CA THR A 89 3.17 -10.92 4.21
C THR A 89 3.80 -10.26 5.43
N VAL A 90 4.15 -8.97 5.35
CA VAL A 90 4.75 -8.22 6.46
C VAL A 90 3.79 -8.16 7.66
N HIS A 91 2.51 -7.83 7.43
CA HIS A 91 1.49 -7.77 8.48
C HIS A 91 1.34 -9.12 9.22
N LEU A 92 1.38 -10.24 8.50
CA LEU A 92 1.32 -11.57 9.11
C LEU A 92 2.57 -11.84 9.96
N MET A 93 3.76 -11.54 9.44
CA MET A 93 5.02 -11.72 10.16
C MET A 93 5.06 -10.91 11.46
N GLU A 94 4.66 -9.64 11.42
CA GLU A 94 4.60 -8.79 12.62
C GLU A 94 3.66 -9.34 13.68
N ARG A 95 2.49 -9.87 13.29
CA ARG A 95 1.53 -10.48 14.20
C ARG A 95 2.03 -11.78 14.81
N ILE A 96 2.72 -12.62 14.03
CA ILE A 96 3.39 -13.83 14.56
C ILE A 96 4.43 -13.42 15.61
N ASN A 97 5.27 -12.44 15.29
CA ASN A 97 6.31 -11.95 16.19
C ASN A 97 5.72 -11.35 17.47
N ALA A 98 4.64 -10.57 17.37
CA ALA A 98 3.94 -10.02 18.52
C ALA A 98 3.37 -11.12 19.44
N LYS A 99 2.79 -12.19 18.85
CA LYS A 99 2.26 -13.33 19.59
C LYS A 99 3.35 -14.17 20.27
N ILE A 100 4.53 -14.30 19.65
CA ILE A 100 5.68 -14.98 20.27
C ILE A 100 6.16 -14.15 21.46
N ARG A 101 6.35 -12.84 21.28
CA ARG A 101 6.78 -11.94 22.35
C ARG A 101 5.80 -11.95 23.54
N SER A 102 4.49 -11.94 23.29
CA SER A 102 3.49 -11.97 24.36
C SER A 102 3.44 -13.27 25.16
N ARG A 103 4.15 -14.33 24.74
CA ARG A 103 4.27 -15.61 25.45
C ARG A 103 5.58 -15.75 26.21
N LEU A 104 6.57 -14.89 25.91
CA LEU A 104 7.88 -14.86 26.56
C LEU A 104 7.92 -13.90 27.76
N HIS A 105 6.84 -13.18 28.00
CA HIS A 105 6.56 -12.35 29.17
C HIS A 105 5.35 -12.93 29.92
#